data_AF-A0A098LLV1-F1
#
_entry.id   AF-A0A098LLV1-F1
#
_cell.length_a   1.000
_cell.length_b   1.000
_cell.length_c   1.000
_cell.angle_alpha   90.00
_cell.angle_beta   90.00
_cell.angle_gamma   90.00
#
_symmetry.space_group_name_H-M   'P 1'
#
loop_
_entity.id
_entity.type
_entity.pdbx_description
1 polymer ?
#
loop_
_entity_poly.entity_id
_entity_poly.type
_entity_poly.pdbx_seq_one_letter_code
_entity_poly.pdbx_strand_id
1 'polypeptide(L)'
;MIDIIWHLLIGVVVSFAGSIPLGTINLGVVQTTVSVNLKAGLYFALGATLIELIYSTIAIKLIGVLMTQTHLDSIIRMVSVPVFLLVAVYYLKKEEKEGESRELRKGRSFLNGIFLGVINPLQIPFWVFWGSIFMSNNWISKDDFLLNVFIGGICIGTILVLTLIAFLSHSIAAKVNLKSQFVNKLIGYVLIVLGVYQLFDLLYKFI
;
A
#
# COMPACT_ATOMS: atom_id res chain seq x y z
N MET A 1 -0.05 -11.73 -28.18
CA MET A 1 -1.20 -10.84 -27.86
C MET A 1 -2.01 -11.37 -26.69
N ILE A 2 -2.42 -12.64 -26.70
CA ILE A 2 -3.11 -13.28 -25.56
C ILE A 2 -2.25 -13.22 -24.29
N ASP A 3 -0.94 -13.53 -24.37
CA ASP A 3 -0.06 -13.49 -23.19
C ASP A 3 0.06 -12.08 -22.59
N ILE A 4 0.15 -11.06 -23.44
CA ILE A 4 0.22 -9.65 -22.99
C ILE A 4 -1.03 -9.30 -22.19
N ILE A 5 -2.21 -9.60 -22.73
CA ILE A 5 -3.49 -9.32 -22.07
C ILE A 5 -3.59 -10.11 -20.77
N TRP A 6 -3.18 -11.39 -20.78
CA TRP A 6 -3.22 -12.25 -19.61
C TRP A 6 -2.36 -11.73 -18.46
N HIS A 7 -1.10 -11.35 -18.73
CA HIS A 7 -0.19 -10.79 -17.72
C HIS A 7 -0.72 -9.46 -17.18
N LEU A 8 -1.23 -8.60 -18.07
CA LEU A 8 -1.83 -7.34 -17.67
C LEU A 8 -3.03 -7.58 -16.74
N LEU A 9 -3.94 -8.48 -17.11
CA LEU A 9 -5.15 -8.78 -16.34
C LEU A 9 -4.84 -9.40 -14.98
N ILE A 10 -3.91 -10.36 -14.89
CA ILE A 10 -3.50 -10.91 -13.59
C ILE A 10 -2.96 -9.79 -12.71
N GLY A 11 -2.09 -8.93 -13.24
CA GLY A 11 -1.53 -7.79 -12.51
C GLY A 11 -2.62 -6.86 -11.98
N VAL A 12 -3.59 -6.51 -12.84
CA VAL A 12 -4.73 -5.67 -12.45
C VAL A 12 -5.55 -6.35 -11.35
N VAL A 13 -5.94 -7.61 -11.53
CA VAL A 13 -6.84 -8.32 -10.62
C VAL A 13 -6.19 -8.56 -9.27
N VAL A 14 -4.96 -9.08 -9.23
CA VAL A 14 -4.27 -9.35 -7.96
C VAL A 14 -4.03 -8.07 -7.18
N SER A 15 -3.64 -7.00 -7.86
CA SER A 15 -3.35 -5.72 -7.22
C SER A 15 -4.63 -5.06 -6.71
N PHE A 16 -5.69 -5.06 -7.53
CA PHE A 16 -6.99 -4.55 -7.13
C PHE A 16 -7.51 -5.31 -5.91
N ALA A 17 -7.57 -6.64 -5.98
CA ALA A 17 -8.09 -7.48 -4.90
C ALA A 17 -7.25 -7.39 -3.63
N GLY A 18 -5.92 -7.46 -3.76
CA GLY A 18 -4.97 -7.36 -2.64
C GLY A 18 -4.99 -6.01 -1.94
N SER A 19 -5.43 -4.96 -2.63
CA SER A 19 -5.56 -3.61 -2.10
C SER A 19 -6.98 -3.29 -1.62
N ILE A 20 -7.95 -4.20 -1.67
CA ILE A 20 -9.28 -4.00 -1.06
C ILE A 20 -9.21 -3.95 0.47
N PRO A 21 -8.51 -4.88 1.17
CA PRO A 21 -8.38 -4.81 2.62
C PRO A 21 -7.82 -3.46 3.06
N LEU A 22 -8.48 -2.78 3.99
CA LEU A 22 -8.10 -1.42 4.42
C LEU A 22 -6.76 -1.44 5.16
N GLY A 23 -5.67 -1.25 4.41
CA GLY A 23 -4.32 -1.03 4.93
C GLY A 23 -4.00 0.45 5.17
N THR A 24 -2.75 0.71 5.52
CA THR A 24 -2.22 2.06 5.82
C THR A 24 -2.38 3.04 4.66
N ILE A 25 -2.08 2.59 3.44
CA ILE A 25 -2.21 3.39 2.22
C ILE A 25 -3.68 3.73 1.95
N ASN A 26 -4.58 2.74 2.03
CA ASN A 26 -6.01 2.92 1.83
C ASN A 26 -6.59 3.94 2.80
N LEU A 27 -6.27 3.78 4.08
CA LEU A 27 -6.71 4.71 5.10
C LEU A 27 -6.04 6.08 4.96
N GLY A 28 -4.82 6.15 4.43
CA GLY A 28 -4.17 7.39 4.02
C GLY A 28 -4.93 8.13 2.92
N VAL A 29 -5.44 7.41 1.91
CA VAL A 29 -6.33 7.97 0.88
C VAL A 29 -7.63 8.48 1.52
N VAL A 30 -8.30 7.66 2.34
CA VAL A 30 -9.54 8.04 3.04
C VAL A 30 -9.29 9.32 3.85
N GLN A 31 -8.23 9.33 4.66
CA GLN A 31 -7.95 10.43 5.56
C GLN A 31 -7.61 11.71 4.81
N THR A 32 -6.80 11.62 3.75
CA THR A 32 -6.49 12.76 2.90
C THR A 32 -7.74 13.29 2.20
N THR A 33 -8.62 12.39 1.74
CA THR A 33 -9.85 12.76 1.05
C THR A 33 -10.83 13.47 1.97
N VAL A 34 -11.04 12.93 3.18
CA VAL A 34 -11.94 13.47 4.20
C VAL A 34 -11.41 14.79 4.76
N SER A 35 -10.11 14.87 5.04
CA SER A 35 -9.49 16.06 5.64
C SER A 35 -9.32 17.23 4.68
N VAL A 36 -9.23 16.94 3.37
CA VAL A 36 -8.84 17.92 2.36
C VAL A 36 -9.91 18.05 1.28
N ASN A 37 -9.96 17.09 0.37
CA ASN A 37 -10.93 16.92 -0.71
C ASN A 37 -10.54 15.71 -1.56
N LEU A 38 -11.44 15.31 -2.46
CA LEU A 38 -11.23 14.23 -3.42
C LEU A 38 -9.93 14.38 -4.23
N LYS A 39 -9.62 15.57 -4.77
CA LYS A 39 -8.42 15.77 -5.59
C LYS A 39 -7.15 15.45 -4.81
N ALA A 40 -7.06 15.87 -3.56
CA ALA A 40 -5.92 15.56 -2.69
C ALA A 40 -5.79 14.05 -2.43
N GLY A 41 -6.91 13.35 -2.22
CA GLY A 41 -6.93 11.88 -2.12
C GLY A 41 -6.39 11.19 -3.38
N LEU A 42 -6.77 11.67 -4.56
CA LEU A 42 -6.25 11.16 -5.84
C LEU A 42 -4.75 11.44 -6.02
N TYR A 43 -4.25 12.61 -5.63
CA TYR A 43 -2.81 12.88 -5.63
C TYR A 43 -2.04 11.98 -4.65
N PHE A 44 -2.60 11.72 -3.47
CA PHE A 44 -2.03 10.75 -2.55
C PHE A 44 -1.96 9.36 -3.19
N ALA A 45 -3.05 8.90 -3.82
CA ALA A 45 -3.10 7.61 -4.50
C ALA A 45 -2.02 7.50 -5.59
N LEU A 46 -1.84 8.54 -6.41
CA LEU A 46 -0.77 8.57 -7.42
C LEU A 46 0.63 8.46 -6.80
N GLY A 47 0.87 9.15 -5.68
CA GLY A 47 2.15 9.07 -4.97
C GLY A 47 2.42 7.67 -4.41
N ALA A 48 1.40 7.02 -3.85
CA ALA A 48 1.50 5.65 -3.37
C ALA A 48 1.71 4.64 -4.52
N THR A 49 1.00 4.80 -5.64
CA THR A 49 1.17 3.95 -6.84
C THR A 49 2.55 4.11 -7.48
N LEU A 50 3.20 5.27 -7.36
CA LEU A 50 4.59 5.40 -7.79
C LEU A 50 5.53 4.50 -6.99
N ILE A 51 5.34 4.40 -5.67
CA ILE A 51 6.13 3.49 -4.84
C ILE A 51 5.76 2.03 -5.08
N GLU A 52 4.47 1.74 -5.35
CA GLU A 52 4.02 0.44 -5.82
C GLU A 52 4.79 -0.03 -7.06
N LEU A 53 4.96 0.85 -8.05
CA LEU A 53 5.73 0.55 -9.25
C LEU A 53 7.16 0.15 -8.90
N ILE A 54 7.82 0.89 -8.00
CA ILE A 54 9.22 0.63 -7.61
C ILE A 54 9.32 -0.70 -6.86
N TYR A 55 8.49 -0.91 -5.84
CA TYR A 55 8.58 -2.09 -4.99
C TYR A 55 8.11 -3.37 -5.70
N SER A 56 7.05 -3.31 -6.52
CA SER A 56 6.65 -4.44 -7.36
C SER A 56 7.73 -4.77 -8.39
N THR A 57 8.37 -3.78 -9.01
CA THR A 57 9.50 -4.03 -9.93
C THR A 57 10.64 -4.74 -9.23
N ILE A 58 11.08 -4.24 -8.08
CA ILE A 58 12.17 -4.85 -7.29
C ILE A 58 11.80 -6.28 -6.90
N ALA A 59 10.61 -6.48 -6.31
CA ALA A 59 10.18 -7.77 -5.80
C ALA A 59 10.02 -8.83 -6.91
N ILE A 60 9.39 -8.46 -8.02
CA ILE A 60 9.12 -9.39 -9.14
C ILE A 60 10.40 -9.71 -9.90
N LYS A 61 11.24 -8.73 -10.22
CA LYS A 61 12.48 -8.98 -10.98
C LYS A 61 13.54 -9.70 -10.15
N LEU A 62 13.56 -9.51 -8.83
CA LEU A 62 14.54 -10.14 -7.95
C LEU A 62 13.98 -11.34 -7.19
N ILE A 63 12.83 -11.88 -7.59
CA ILE A 63 12.12 -12.91 -6.81
C ILE A 63 13.01 -14.12 -6.49
N GLY A 64 13.76 -14.62 -7.49
CA GLY A 64 14.66 -15.76 -7.30
C GLY A 64 15.79 -15.47 -6.31
N VAL A 65 16.33 -14.24 -6.31
CA VAL A 65 17.35 -13.82 -5.35
C VAL A 65 16.74 -13.65 -3.97
N LEU A 66 15.61 -12.96 -3.86
CA LEU A 66 14.91 -12.70 -2.60
C LEU A 66 14.48 -13.99 -1.90
N MET A 67 14.05 -15.01 -2.65
CA MET A 67 13.67 -16.31 -2.09
C MET A 67 14.85 -17.14 -1.57
N THR A 68 16.09 -16.88 -2.03
CA THR A 68 17.29 -17.55 -1.49
C THR A 68 17.77 -16.95 -0.17
N GLN A 69 17.25 -15.77 0.20
CA GLN A 69 17.64 -15.09 1.43
C GLN A 69 16.85 -15.66 2.62
N THR A 70 17.47 -16.60 3.34
CA THR A 70 16.89 -17.28 4.51
C THR A 70 16.41 -16.33 5.61
N HIS A 71 17.01 -15.13 5.70
CA HIS A 71 16.70 -14.12 6.71
C HIS A 71 15.78 -12.99 6.22
N LEU A 72 15.38 -12.97 4.94
CA LEU A 72 14.59 -11.86 4.38
C LEU A 72 13.28 -11.66 5.13
N ASP A 73 12.55 -12.74 5.41
CA ASP A 73 11.32 -12.70 6.21
C ASP A 73 11.60 -12.08 7.58
N SER A 74 12.55 -12.62 8.36
CA SER A 74 12.91 -12.09 9.68
C SER A 74 13.30 -10.61 9.67
N ILE A 75 14.07 -10.16 8.68
CA ILE A 75 14.47 -8.75 8.54
C ILE A 75 13.25 -7.87 8.28
N ILE A 76 12.37 -8.26 7.35
CA ILE A 76 11.15 -7.52 7.05
C ILE A 76 10.29 -7.40 8.32
N ARG A 77 10.11 -8.51 9.06
CA ARG A 77 9.35 -8.50 10.32
C ARG A 77 9.96 -7.56 11.35
N MET A 78 11.27 -7.64 11.56
CA MET A 78 12.02 -6.82 12.51
C MET A 78 11.93 -5.33 12.17
N VAL A 79 12.00 -4.95 10.88
CA VAL A 79 11.85 -3.56 10.42
C VAL A 79 10.39 -3.09 10.51
N SER A 80 9.44 -3.99 10.26
CA SER A 80 8.01 -3.65 10.26
C SER A 80 7.48 -3.25 11.63
N VAL A 81 7.94 -3.90 12.71
CA VAL A 81 7.51 -3.59 14.09
C VAL A 81 7.74 -2.11 14.45
N PRO A 82 8.98 -1.56 14.45
CA PRO A 82 9.20 -0.17 14.82
C PRO A 82 8.52 0.79 13.84
N VAL A 83 8.49 0.48 12.54
CA VAL A 83 7.82 1.31 11.54
C VAL A 83 6.32 1.44 11.85
N PHE A 84 5.62 0.32 12.07
CA PHE A 84 4.19 0.34 12.37
C PHE A 84 3.89 1.04 13.69
N LEU A 85 4.68 0.79 14.74
CA LEU A 85 4.45 1.44 16.04
C LEU A 85 4.72 2.95 15.99
N LEU A 86 5.78 3.40 15.32
CA LEU A 86 6.10 4.83 15.19
C LEU A 86 5.02 5.56 14.38
N VAL A 87 4.60 4.97 13.26
CA VAL A 87 3.54 5.54 12.41
C VAL A 87 2.21 5.52 13.15
N ALA A 88 1.92 4.48 13.95
CA ALA A 88 0.73 4.43 14.78
C ALA A 88 0.69 5.60 15.77
N VAL A 89 1.78 5.83 16.51
CA VAL A 89 1.90 6.94 17.47
C VAL A 89 1.70 8.28 16.76
N TYR A 90 2.29 8.47 15.58
CA TYR A 90 2.09 9.67 14.77
C TYR A 90 0.60 9.90 14.47
N TYR A 91 -0.12 8.88 13.98
CA TYR A 91 -1.54 9.03 13.64
C TYR A 91 -2.43 9.20 14.88
N LEU A 92 -2.13 8.53 15.99
CA LEU A 92 -2.89 8.68 17.24
C LEU A 92 -2.74 10.07 17.87
N LYS A 93 -1.57 10.70 17.72
CA LYS A 93 -1.28 12.05 18.21
C LYS A 93 -1.57 13.14 17.18
N LYS A 94 -2.05 12.79 15.99
CA LYS A 94 -2.30 13.75 14.92
C LYS A 94 -3.56 14.55 15.24
N GLU A 95 -3.35 15.74 15.79
CA GLU A 95 -4.41 16.72 16.01
C GLU A 95 -4.83 17.39 14.70
N GLU A 96 -6.11 17.76 14.62
CA GLU A 96 -6.60 18.61 13.54
C GLU A 96 -6.08 20.03 13.77
N LYS A 97 -5.11 20.46 12.96
CA LYS A 97 -4.79 21.87 12.86
C LYS A 97 -5.92 22.57 12.11
N GLU A 98 -6.77 23.29 12.84
CA GLU A 98 -7.71 24.24 12.26
C GLU A 98 -6.90 25.34 11.53
N GLY A 99 -7.15 25.54 10.23
CA GLY A 99 -6.67 26.72 9.49
C GLY A 99 -5.46 26.59 8.55
N GLU A 100 -4.80 25.43 8.40
CA GLU A 100 -3.76 25.30 7.35
C GLU A 100 -4.41 25.28 5.94
N SER A 101 -4.04 26.26 5.10
CA SER A 101 -4.71 26.64 3.85
C SER A 101 -4.91 25.49 2.84
N ARG A 102 -6.06 25.50 2.16
CA ARG A 102 -6.50 24.46 1.21
C ARG A 102 -5.63 24.36 -0.05
N GLU A 103 -4.86 25.38 -0.41
CA GLU A 103 -4.14 25.44 -1.70
C GLU A 103 -2.74 24.80 -1.70
N LEU A 104 -2.04 24.76 -0.55
CA LEU A 104 -0.70 24.15 -0.43
C LEU A 104 -0.73 22.60 -0.36
N ARG A 105 -1.90 21.97 -0.48
CA ARG A 105 -2.12 20.55 -0.12
C ARG A 105 -1.90 19.53 -1.23
N LYS A 106 -1.85 19.89 -2.52
CA LYS A 106 -1.69 18.90 -3.62
C LYS A 106 -0.32 18.22 -3.61
N GLY A 107 0.76 19.00 -3.68
CA GLY A 107 2.14 18.49 -3.62
C GLY A 107 2.40 17.73 -2.32
N ARG A 108 1.92 18.26 -1.19
CA ARG A 108 2.02 17.60 0.11
C ARG A 108 1.25 16.27 0.18
N SER A 109 0.10 16.15 -0.49
CA SER A 109 -0.68 14.89 -0.52
C SER A 109 0.01 13.82 -1.35
N PHE A 110 0.57 14.19 -2.51
CA PHE A 110 1.38 13.28 -3.32
C PHE A 110 2.62 12.80 -2.55
N LEU A 111 3.35 13.73 -1.92
CA LEU A 111 4.51 13.40 -1.09
C LEU A 111 4.14 12.53 0.13
N ASN A 112 2.98 12.75 0.75
CA ASN A 112 2.49 11.89 1.82
C ASN A 112 2.18 10.46 1.31
N GLY A 113 1.66 10.34 0.08
CA GLY A 113 1.45 9.05 -0.59
C GLY A 113 2.77 8.32 -0.81
N ILE A 114 3.79 9.02 -1.31
CA ILE A 114 5.16 8.51 -1.42
C ILE A 114 5.69 8.07 -0.05
N PHE A 115 5.60 8.94 0.95
CA PHE A 115 6.11 8.66 2.29
C PHE A 115 5.46 7.40 2.90
N LEU A 116 4.13 7.30 2.84
CA LEU A 116 3.43 6.11 3.33
C LEU A 116 3.73 4.85 2.51
N GLY A 117 3.96 4.97 1.21
CA GLY A 117 4.40 3.86 0.37
C GLY A 117 5.79 3.35 0.77
N VAL A 118 6.76 4.25 0.94
CA VAL A 118 8.15 3.89 1.29
C VAL A 118 8.22 3.20 2.65
N ILE A 119 7.42 3.64 3.62
CA ILE A 119 7.37 3.03 4.95
C ILE A 119 6.43 1.82 5.01
N ASN A 120 5.97 1.27 3.88
CA ASN A 120 5.13 0.07 3.86
C ASN A 120 5.98 -1.19 3.58
N PRO A 121 6.62 -1.78 4.61
CA PRO A 121 7.51 -2.92 4.44
C PRO A 121 6.80 -4.19 3.95
N LEU A 122 5.47 -4.25 4.04
CA LEU A 122 4.67 -5.40 3.58
C LEU A 122 4.51 -5.48 2.07
N GLN A 123 4.88 -4.44 1.34
CA GLN A 123 4.72 -4.39 -0.11
C GLN A 123 5.70 -5.35 -0.83
N ILE A 124 6.96 -5.43 -0.36
CA ILE A 124 7.94 -6.40 -0.88
C ILE A 124 7.48 -7.86 -0.66
N PRO A 125 7.17 -8.33 0.58
CA PRO A 125 6.77 -9.72 0.80
C PRO A 125 5.46 -10.05 0.09
N PHE A 126 4.52 -9.10 -0.03
CA PHE A 126 3.30 -9.31 -0.81
C PHE A 126 3.60 -9.67 -2.28
N TRP A 127 4.48 -8.92 -2.94
CA TRP A 127 4.84 -9.18 -4.34
C TRP A 127 5.75 -10.40 -4.52
N VAL A 128 6.64 -10.68 -3.58
CA VAL A 128 7.42 -11.93 -3.59
C VAL A 128 6.48 -13.12 -3.44
N PHE A 129 5.49 -13.07 -2.55
CA PHE A 129 4.53 -14.15 -2.34
C PHE A 129 3.67 -14.41 -3.60
N TRP A 130 2.94 -13.39 -4.08
CA TRP A 130 2.06 -13.55 -5.23
C TRP A 130 2.83 -13.79 -6.53
N GLY A 131 3.94 -13.07 -6.73
CA GLY A 131 4.83 -13.29 -7.87
C GLY A 131 5.34 -14.72 -7.92
N SER A 132 5.72 -15.29 -6.77
CA SER A 132 6.23 -16.66 -6.70
C SER A 132 5.15 -17.67 -7.06
N ILE A 133 3.94 -17.50 -6.53
CA ILE A 133 2.80 -18.36 -6.86
C ILE A 133 2.47 -18.30 -8.35
N PHE A 134 2.43 -17.10 -8.94
CA PHE A 134 2.09 -16.98 -10.35
C PHE A 134 3.19 -17.51 -11.26
N MET A 135 4.47 -17.31 -10.92
CA MET A 135 5.58 -17.89 -11.68
C MET A 135 5.63 -19.41 -11.52
N SER A 136 5.42 -19.97 -10.32
CA SER A 136 5.47 -21.42 -10.09
C SER A 136 4.36 -22.16 -10.82
N ASN A 137 3.19 -21.52 -10.95
CA ASN A 137 2.05 -22.05 -11.70
C ASN A 137 2.12 -21.74 -13.21
N ASN A 138 3.19 -21.10 -13.70
CA ASN A 138 3.33 -20.64 -15.08
C ASN A 138 2.20 -19.70 -15.55
N TRP A 139 1.55 -18.97 -14.63
CA TRP A 139 0.54 -17.96 -14.96
C TRP A 139 1.17 -16.67 -15.46
N ILE A 140 2.40 -16.38 -15.00
CA ILE A 140 3.24 -15.32 -15.55
C ILE A 140 4.59 -15.91 -15.98
N SER A 141 5.12 -15.40 -17.09
CA SER A 141 6.40 -15.76 -17.68
C SER A 141 7.56 -15.02 -17.00
N LYS A 142 8.78 -15.55 -17.12
CA LYS A 142 10.01 -14.88 -16.70
C LYS A 142 10.57 -13.93 -17.77
N ASP A 143 9.94 -13.87 -18.94
CA ASP A 143 10.29 -12.92 -20.00
C ASP A 143 10.17 -11.47 -19.49
N ASP A 144 11.22 -10.66 -19.67
CA ASP A 144 11.29 -9.32 -19.09
C ASP A 144 10.18 -8.38 -19.60
N PHE A 145 9.82 -8.50 -20.88
CA PHE A 145 8.74 -7.71 -21.46
C PHE A 145 7.39 -8.06 -20.83
N LEU A 146 7.07 -9.35 -20.72
CA LEU A 146 5.83 -9.81 -20.08
C LEU A 146 5.79 -9.50 -18.57
N LEU A 147 6.92 -9.49 -17.88
CA LEU A 147 7.01 -9.03 -16.48
C LEU A 147 6.71 -7.53 -16.36
N ASN A 148 7.25 -6.70 -17.25
CA ASN A 148 6.94 -5.26 -17.26
C ASN A 148 5.45 -5.01 -17.57
N VAL A 149 4.82 -5.83 -18.42
CA VAL A 149 3.37 -5.80 -18.67
C VAL A 149 2.58 -6.17 -17.41
N PHE A 150 2.98 -7.22 -16.70
CA PHE A 150 2.38 -7.61 -15.42
C PHE A 150 2.50 -6.49 -14.37
N ILE A 151 3.68 -5.87 -14.24
CA ILE A 151 3.91 -4.72 -13.35
C ILE A 151 3.06 -3.50 -13.76
N GLY A 152 2.91 -3.24 -15.05
CA GLY A 152 1.97 -2.22 -15.54
C GLY A 152 0.53 -2.52 -15.10
N GLY A 153 0.13 -3.78 -15.17
CA GLY A 153 -1.15 -4.26 -14.66
C GLY A 153 -1.31 -4.02 -13.15
N ILE A 154 -0.27 -4.30 -12.37
CA ILE A 154 -0.24 -4.02 -10.92
C ILE A 154 -0.57 -2.54 -10.65
N CYS A 155 0.14 -1.62 -11.31
CA CYS A 155 -0.07 -0.19 -11.13
C CYS A 155 -1.48 0.26 -11.52
N ILE A 156 -2.04 -0.30 -12.60
CA ILE A 156 -3.42 -0.04 -13.02
C ILE A 156 -4.41 -0.55 -11.96
N GLY A 157 -4.22 -1.77 -11.45
CA GLY A 157 -5.06 -2.32 -10.38
C GLY A 157 -5.03 -1.47 -9.11
N THR A 158 -3.83 -1.04 -8.68
CA THR A 158 -3.63 -0.18 -7.51
C THR A 158 -4.29 1.19 -7.70
N ILE A 159 -4.08 1.84 -8.84
CA ILE A 159 -4.68 3.17 -9.03
C ILE A 159 -6.21 3.09 -9.11
N LEU A 160 -6.77 2.02 -9.71
CA LEU A 160 -8.22 1.81 -9.78
C LEU A 160 -8.86 1.68 -8.40
N VAL A 161 -8.32 0.81 -7.54
CA VAL A 161 -8.88 0.59 -6.19
C VAL A 161 -8.66 1.79 -5.27
N LEU A 162 -7.49 2.44 -5.30
CA LEU A 162 -7.24 3.65 -4.50
C LEU A 162 -8.13 4.82 -4.97
N THR A 163 -8.35 4.95 -6.27
CA THR A 163 -9.28 5.95 -6.83
C THR A 163 -10.71 5.66 -6.38
N LEU A 164 -11.15 4.39 -6.43
CA LEU A 164 -12.46 3.98 -5.92
C LEU A 164 -12.61 4.33 -4.43
N ILE A 165 -11.61 4.04 -3.61
CA ILE A 165 -11.60 4.38 -2.18
C ILE A 165 -11.69 5.91 -1.97
N ALA A 166 -11.01 6.72 -2.79
CA ALA A 166 -11.12 8.17 -2.73
C ALA A 166 -12.57 8.64 -3.05
N PHE A 167 -13.19 8.11 -4.10
CA PHE A 167 -14.58 8.46 -4.44
C PHE A 167 -15.58 8.03 -3.37
N LEU A 168 -15.44 6.82 -2.84
CA LEU A 168 -16.29 6.29 -1.77
C LEU A 168 -16.14 7.09 -0.49
N SER A 169 -14.91 7.38 -0.06
CA SER A 169 -14.65 8.18 1.14
C SER A 169 -15.18 9.60 1.02
N HIS A 170 -15.06 10.24 -0.15
CA HIS A 170 -15.65 11.55 -0.39
C HIS A 170 -17.18 11.52 -0.25
N SER A 171 -17.81 10.51 -0.84
CA SER A 171 -19.28 10.35 -0.83
C SER A 171 -19.83 9.99 0.55
N ILE A 172 -19.12 9.14 1.30
CA ILE A 172 -19.50 8.71 2.65
C ILE A 172 -19.27 9.83 3.65
N ALA A 173 -18.11 10.51 3.58
CA ALA A 173 -17.80 11.60 4.50
C ALA A 173 -18.85 12.72 4.46
N ALA A 174 -19.38 13.02 3.27
CA ALA A 174 -20.46 13.99 3.09
C ALA A 174 -21.79 13.54 3.74
N LYS A 175 -22.03 12.23 3.90
CA LYS A 175 -23.28 11.67 4.44
C LYS A 175 -23.24 11.44 5.95
N VAL A 176 -22.08 11.04 6.50
CA VAL A 176 -21.99 10.58 7.91
C VAL A 176 -21.21 11.54 8.82
N ASN A 177 -20.84 12.73 8.33
CA ASN A 177 -19.98 13.68 9.06
C ASN A 177 -18.71 13.01 9.61
N LEU A 178 -18.08 12.16 8.79
CA LEU A 178 -16.91 11.39 9.19
C LEU A 178 -15.78 12.37 9.56
N LYS A 179 -15.40 12.39 10.85
CA LYS A 179 -14.34 13.27 11.33
C LYS A 179 -12.98 12.67 11.02
N SER A 180 -12.03 13.50 10.60
CA SER A 180 -10.69 13.04 10.25
C SER A 180 -9.94 12.46 11.47
N GLN A 181 -10.25 12.98 12.67
CA GLN A 181 -9.76 12.42 13.93
C GLN A 181 -10.15 10.95 14.16
N PHE A 182 -11.35 10.54 13.72
CA PHE A 182 -11.77 9.14 13.82
C PHE A 182 -10.95 8.25 12.88
N VAL A 183 -10.73 8.72 11.65
CA VAL A 183 -9.90 8.00 10.67
C VAL A 183 -8.44 7.91 11.12
N ASN A 184 -7.88 8.98 11.68
CA ASN A 184 -6.55 8.97 12.30
C ASN A 184 -6.43 7.90 13.40
N LYS A 185 -7.43 7.81 14.30
CA LYS A 185 -7.46 6.77 15.34
C LYS A 185 -7.54 5.37 14.75
N LEU A 186 -8.38 5.18 13.72
CA LEU A 186 -8.52 3.90 13.04
C LEU A 186 -7.19 3.45 12.39
N ILE A 187 -6.48 4.36 11.70
CA ILE A 187 -5.13 4.09 11.18
C ILE A 187 -4.18 3.67 12.30
N GLY A 188 -4.16 4.42 13.40
CA GLY A 188 -3.32 4.13 14.55
C GLY A 188 -3.58 2.74 15.14
N TYR A 189 -4.83 2.36 15.32
CA TYR A 189 -5.18 1.04 15.85
C TYR A 189 -4.86 -0.09 14.88
N VAL A 190 -5.14 0.06 13.59
CA VAL A 190 -4.76 -0.94 12.57
C VAL A 190 -3.24 -1.16 12.58
N LEU A 191 -2.45 -0.08 12.65
CA LEU A 191 -1.00 -0.16 12.74
C LEU A 191 -0.49 -0.81 14.02
N ILE A 192 -1.13 -0.54 15.17
CA ILE A 192 -0.80 -1.22 16.43
C ILE A 192 -1.06 -2.72 16.28
N VAL A 193 -2.22 -3.11 15.77
CA VAL A 193 -2.56 -4.53 15.57
C VAL A 193 -1.53 -5.21 14.66
N LEU A 194 -1.16 -4.57 13.55
CA LEU A 194 -0.14 -5.08 12.63
C LEU A 194 1.24 -5.18 13.31
N GLY A 195 1.67 -4.15 14.03
CA GLY A 195 2.95 -4.14 14.75
C GLY A 195 3.03 -5.20 15.85
N VAL A 196 1.95 -5.36 16.61
CA VAL A 196 1.83 -6.37 17.68
C VAL A 196 1.80 -7.78 17.10
N TYR A 197 1.00 -8.02 16.06
CA TYR A 197 1.00 -9.29 15.34
C TYR A 197 2.42 -9.64 14.84
N GLN A 198 3.09 -8.66 14.26
CA GLN A 198 4.42 -8.85 13.72
C GLN A 198 5.46 -9.17 14.80
N LEU A 199 5.35 -8.53 15.96
CA LEU A 199 6.19 -8.79 17.12
C LEU A 199 5.94 -10.18 17.70
N PHE A 200 4.68 -10.59 17.85
CA PHE A 200 4.35 -11.93 18.35
C PHE A 200 4.90 -13.03 17.44
N ASP A 201 4.72 -12.91 16.12
CA ASP A 201 5.25 -13.88 15.18
C ASP A 201 6.79 -13.92 15.17
N LEU A 202 7.43 -12.75 15.31
CA LEU A 202 8.88 -12.67 15.47
C LEU A 202 9.35 -13.43 16.72
N LEU A 203 8.72 -13.18 17.88
CA LEU A 203 9.07 -13.84 19.14
C LEU A 203 8.81 -15.35 19.11
N TYR A 204 7.71 -15.79 18.51
CA TYR A 204 7.40 -17.22 18.39
C TYR A 204 8.45 -17.99 17.57
N LYS A 205 9.04 -17.38 16.53
CA LYS A 205 10.12 -17.99 15.76
C LYS A 205 11.49 -18.03 16.46
N PHE A 206 11.68 -17.23 17.52
CA PHE A 206 12.92 -17.19 18.30
C PHE A 206 12.91 -18.16 19.50
N ILE A 207 11.76 -18.72 19.84
CA ILE A 207 11.57 -19.75 20.89
C ILE A 207 11.58 -21.13 20.22
#